data_AF-A0A0J8X555-F1
#
_entry.id   AF-A0A0J8X555-F1
#
_cell.length_a   1.000
_cell.length_b   1.000
_cell.length_c   1.000
_cell.angle_alpha   90.00
_cell.angle_beta   90.00
_cell.angle_gamma   90.00
#
_symmetry.space_group_name_H-M   'P 1'
#
loop_
_entity.id
_entity.type
_entity.pdbx_description
1 polymer ?
#
loop_
_entity_poly.entity_id
_entity_poly.type
_entity_poly.pdbx_seq_one_letter_code
_entity_poly.pdbx_strand_id
1 'polypeptide(L)' 'MFPGGVGKTWQPGDFERLLGDVSAKVFDVYDDRTVVYPGHGDDTTLGAERPHLGEWRERGW' A
#
# COMPACT_ATOMS: atom_id res chain seq x y z
N MET A 1 -4.53 1.25 -2.52
CA MET A 1 -3.23 0.79 -3.04
C MET A 1 -3.36 0.66 -4.54
N PHE A 2 -2.29 0.92 -5.26
CA PHE A 2 -2.06 0.64 -6.68
C PHE A 2 -0.58 0.26 -6.82
N PRO A 3 -0.12 -0.25 -7.98
CA PRO A 3 1.30 -0.56 -8.18
C PRO A 3 2.22 0.58 -7.72
N GLY A 4 3.13 0.28 -6.80
CA GLY A 4 4.11 1.25 -6.30
C GLY A 4 3.67 2.14 -5.13
N GLY A 5 2.46 1.98 -4.58
CA GLY A 5 2.14 2.58 -3.29
C GLY A 5 0.66 2.80 -2.93
N VAL A 6 0.49 3.78 -2.03
CA VAL A 6 -0.83 4.25 -1.54
C VAL A 6 -1.20 5.58 -2.18
N GLY A 7 -2.48 5.93 -2.10
CA GLY A 7 -3.02 7.18 -2.64
C GLY A 7 -2.38 8.43 -2.03
N LYS A 8 -2.45 9.54 -2.77
CA LYS A 8 -2.00 10.86 -2.32
C LYS A 8 -2.66 11.25 -0.99
N THR A 9 -1.85 11.76 -0.06
CA THR A 9 -2.24 12.34 1.22
C THR A 9 -2.05 13.87 1.22
N TRP A 10 -2.57 14.56 2.24
CA TRP A 10 -2.68 16.03 2.20
C TRP A 10 -2.18 16.75 3.47
N GLN A 11 -1.97 16.05 4.58
CA GLN A 11 -1.47 16.63 5.83
C GLN A 11 -0.27 15.84 6.36
N PRO A 12 0.64 16.49 7.11
CA PRO A 12 1.71 15.79 7.82
C PRO A 12 1.14 14.65 8.69
N GLY A 13 1.73 13.45 8.59
CA GLY A 13 1.28 12.28 9.35
C GLY A 13 0.18 11.44 8.69
N ASP A 14 -0.51 11.96 7.66
CA ASP A 14 -1.54 11.18 6.96
C ASP A 14 -0.94 10.01 6.17
N PHE A 15 0.27 10.18 5.62
CA PHE A 15 0.95 9.13 4.88
C PHE A 15 1.27 7.94 5.79
N GLU A 16 1.85 8.21 6.96
CA GLU A 16 2.20 7.20 7.96
C GLU A 16 0.95 6.49 8.48
N ARG A 17 -0.13 7.24 8.73
CA ARG A 17 -1.42 6.68 9.15
C ARG A 17 -2.01 5.77 8.06
N LEU A 18 -2.03 6.23 6.81
CA LEU A 18 -2.55 5.47 5.67
C LEU A 18 -1.74 4.20 5.42
N LEU A 19 -0.41 4.30 5.44
CA LEU A 19 0.48 3.16 5.26
C LEU A 19 0.35 2.16 6.40
N GLY A 20 0.23 2.63 7.64
CA GLY A 20 -0.04 1.79 8.81
C GLY A 20 -1.38 1.08 8.71
N ASP A 21 -2.44 1.79 8.34
CA ASP A 21 -3.77 1.23 8.14
C ASP A 21 -3.79 0.17 7.04
N VAL A 22 -3.17 0.43 5.88
CA VAL A 22 -3.10 -0.55 4.78
C VAL A 22 -2.27 -1.77 5.18
N SER A 23 -1.18 -1.59 5.94
CA SER A 23 -0.39 -2.71 6.44
C SER A 23 -1.23 -3.61 7.34
N ALA A 24 -1.84 -3.04 8.39
CA ALA A 24 -2.55 -3.80 9.41
C ALA A 24 -3.88 -4.40 8.93
N LYS A 25 -4.59 -3.71 8.02
CA LYS A 25 -5.94 -4.11 7.60
C LYS A 25 -5.96 -4.89 6.29
N VAL A 26 -4.88 -4.86 5.51
CA VAL A 26 -4.82 -5.52 4.20
C VAL A 26 -3.65 -6.50 4.15
N PHE A 27 -2.41 -6.03 4.28
CA PHE A 27 -1.24 -6.90 4.13
C PHE A 27 -1.14 -7.95 5.23
N ASP A 28 -1.47 -7.62 6.48
CA ASP A 28 -1.42 -8.56 7.60
C ASP A 28 -2.63 -9.52 7.63
N VAL A 29 -3.67 -9.24 6.84
CA VAL A 29 -4.94 -9.98 6.84
C VAL A 29 -5.03 -10.96 5.68
N TYR A 30 -4.53 -10.59 4.51
CA TYR A 30 -4.68 -11.36 3.28
C TYR A 30 -3.35 -11.86 2.73
N ASP A 31 -3.39 -13.02 2.06
CA ASP A 31 -2.20 -13.67 1.51
C ASP A 31 -1.73 -13.04 0.19
N ASP A 32 -0.54 -13.44 -0.24
CA ASP A 32 0.16 -12.88 -1.40
C ASP A 32 -0.52 -13.14 -2.75
N ARG A 33 -1.43 -14.12 -2.85
CA ARG A 33 -2.21 -14.39 -4.07
C ARG A 33 -3.41 -13.45 -4.21
N THR A 34 -3.69 -12.64 -3.20
CA THR A 34 -4.81 -11.69 -3.22
C THR A 34 -4.59 -10.64 -4.31
N VAL A 35 -5.54 -10.55 -5.23
CA VAL A 35 -5.53 -9.57 -6.32
C VAL A 35 -6.16 -8.26 -5.82
N VAL A 36 -5.53 -7.14 -6.18
CA VAL A 36 -6.00 -5.79 -5.90
C VAL A 36 -6.40 -5.14 -7.21
N TYR A 37 -7.66 -4.71 -7.29
CA TYR A 37 -8.25 -3.97 -8.42
C TYR A 37 -8.42 -2.50 -8.00
N PRO A 38 -7.44 -1.64 -8.27
CA PRO A 38 -7.51 -0.25 -7.83
C PRO A 38 -8.47 0.57 -8.69
N GLY A 39 -8.98 1.68 -8.13
CA GLY A 39 -9.79 2.63 -8.92
C GLY A 39 -9.01 3.42 -9.97
N HIS A 40 -7.68 3.31 -9.99
CA HIS A 40 -6.77 3.89 -10.99
C HIS A 40 -5.45 3.10 -11.02
N GLY A 41 -4.76 3.09 -12.17
CA GLY A 41 -3.57 2.28 -12.40
C GLY A 41 -3.90 0.83 -12.76
N ASP A 42 -2.87 0.02 -12.93
CA ASP A 42 -3.02 -1.40 -13.27
C ASP A 42 -3.37 -2.26 -12.05
N ASP A 43 -3.92 -3.44 -12.31
CA ASP A 43 -4.13 -4.47 -11.30
C ASP A 43 -2.80 -4.96 -10.72
N THR A 44 -2.82 -5.40 -9.46
CA THR A 44 -1.63 -6.00 -8.81
C THR A 44 -2.03 -7.13 -7.87
N THR A 45 -1.05 -7.74 -7.19
CA THR A 45 -1.26 -8.67 -6.09
C THR A 45 -0.56 -8.19 -4.84
N LEU A 46 -1.05 -8.58 -3.66
CA LEU A 46 -0.35 -8.26 -2.41
C LEU A 46 1.08 -8.81 -2.39
N GLY A 47 1.32 -9.99 -2.98
CA GLY A 47 2.66 -10.58 -3.09
C GLY A 47 3.63 -9.74 -3.91
N ALA A 48 3.16 -9.11 -4.99
CA ALA A 48 3.96 -8.20 -5.79
C ALA A 48 4.35 -6.94 -5.01
N GLU A 49 3.43 -6.40 -4.21
CA GLU A 49 3.65 -5.12 -3.52
C GLU A 49 4.31 -5.24 -2.14
N ARG A 50 4.13 -6.35 -1.42
CA ARG A 50 4.57 -6.52 -0.02
C ARG A 50 6.06 -6.24 0.21
N PRO A 51 7.01 -6.66 -0.67
CA PRO A 51 8.43 -6.35 -0.50
C PRO A 51 8.74 -4.85 -0.46
N HIS A 52 7.85 -4.01 -1.01
CA HIS A 52 8.05 -2.58 -1.13
C HIS A 52 7.55 -1.77 0.09
N LEU A 53 6.90 -2.41 1.06
CA LEU A 53 6.38 -1.71 2.26
C LEU A 53 7.46 -0.92 3.02
N GLY A 54 8.68 -1.46 3.10
CA GLY A 54 9.82 -0.76 3.71
C GLY A 54 10.24 0.46 2.91
N GLU A 55 10.44 0.28 1.60
CA GLU A 55 10.80 1.35 0.65
C GLU A 55 9.78 2.49 0.70
N TRP A 56 8.48 2.18 0.73
CA TRP A 56 7.42 3.19 0.80
C TRP A 56 7.47 3.99 2.10
N ARG A 57 7.75 3.32 3.22
CA ARG A 57 7.86 3.97 4.53
C ARG A 57 9.05 4.93 4.58
N GLU A 58 10.20 4.51 4.05
CA GLU A 58 11.41 5.33 4.00
C GLU A 58 11.28 6.53 3.08
N ARG A 59 10.57 6.37 1.96
CA ARG A 59 10.41 7.44 0.97
C ARG A 59 9.60 8.63 1.49
N GLY A 60 8.64 8.42 2.39
CA GLY A 60 7.83 9.47 3.02
C GLY A 60 7.21 10.43 1.99
N TRP A 61 6.11 10.02 1.36
CA TRP A 61 5.41 10.86 0.37
C TRP A 61 4.72 12.07 1.00
#